data_AF-A0AAW1LH45-F1
#
_entry.id   AF-A0AAW1LH45-F1
#
_cell.length_a   1.000
_cell.length_b   1.000
_cell.length_c   1.000
_cell.angle_alpha   90.00
_cell.angle_beta   90.00
_cell.angle_gamma   90.00
#
_symmetry.space_group_name_H-M   'P 1'
#
loop_
_entity.id
_entity.type
_entity.pdbx_description
1 polymer ?
#
loop_
_entity_poly.entity_id
_entity_poly.type
_entity_poly.pdbx_seq_one_letter_code
_entity_poly.pdbx_strand_id
1 'polypeptide(L)'
;MDTDCGTLVGTSDDVKPTLKNPRDDDSNSDIDDGRDGAELLAAAEEGRGEDVLSILWKNPSLIRTGDPVGNTVLHMAARDGDIVTVCNLIAFLKERHNEDLKEVLRDVNVDGDTALHLALKNGHWEVAYHLITANNDRITPYGLAKKAGFSGLCERFVYLYSCESYDVDARMEQVRRDLMSWSRSIHVQWTKLKKAIEVGEEDVFISGLRKNSRELLWQKDHYGNTLLHAAATTFGMGPLSKLVQFMISNGLTDAAVLGNKDGDTALHFATENKDLTKAICLIEAKPSTVYQVNHKGVSPLYLAVKYGHEDLVKLMVTQSCLPPWESEMRLHPKHATLAHLAIKERSLGTLDILMEHLPELVKGTNEKGWRPLSYAANKGYLNEVTYLLTHFPKSAEEGDEDGSFPIHTAIGGGHVSIIKAFYKHCPQTFYQIDHKGRNVLQIAVKYKRADIVTYLTKELKWDDSFSNVKDNEGKTFMVYTFIFCLMLFISCYVLE
;
A
#
# COMPACT_ATOMS: atom_id res chain seq x y z
N MET A 1 -34.73 25.94 -61.57
CA MET A 1 -36.11 26.40 -61.77
C MET A 1 -36.88 25.98 -60.55
N ASP A 2 -37.36 26.99 -59.85
CA ASP A 2 -38.22 26.98 -58.68
C ASP A 2 -39.39 25.98 -58.78
N THR A 3 -39.81 25.39 -57.65
CA THR A 3 -41.02 25.83 -56.91
C THR A 3 -41.51 24.75 -55.93
N ASP A 4 -41.52 25.16 -54.66
CA ASP A 4 -42.58 25.07 -53.65
C ASP A 4 -43.72 24.03 -53.71
N CYS A 5 -43.82 23.32 -52.57
CA CYS A 5 -44.90 23.32 -51.59
C CYS A 5 -46.38 23.05 -51.96
N GLY A 6 -46.95 22.10 -51.20
CA GLY A 6 -48.34 22.06 -50.73
C GLY A 6 -49.02 20.72 -51.01
N THR A 7 -49.76 20.06 -50.10
CA THR A 7 -50.24 20.44 -48.77
C THR A 7 -50.98 19.22 -48.17
N LEU A 8 -50.81 19.03 -46.85
CA LEU A 8 -51.85 18.79 -45.84
C LEU A 8 -52.61 17.43 -45.71
N VAL A 9 -52.35 16.80 -44.54
CA VAL A 9 -53.28 16.57 -43.40
C VAL A 9 -53.83 15.15 -43.15
N GLY A 10 -53.38 14.62 -42.00
CA GLY A 10 -54.21 14.16 -40.88
C GLY A 10 -54.13 12.66 -40.57
N THR A 11 -54.02 12.17 -39.32
CA THR A 11 -53.91 12.72 -37.95
C THR A 11 -53.62 11.57 -36.98
N SER A 12 -53.16 11.93 -35.77
CA SER A 12 -53.21 11.24 -34.46
C SER A 12 -52.29 10.03 -34.23
N ASP A 13 -51.62 9.85 -33.10
CA ASP A 13 -51.26 10.66 -31.92
C ASP A 13 -50.23 9.81 -31.14
N ASP A 14 -49.55 10.45 -30.18
CA ASP A 14 -49.02 9.86 -28.94
C ASP A 14 -47.48 9.84 -28.69
N VAL A 15 -47.09 10.87 -27.92
CA VAL A 15 -46.16 10.93 -26.78
C VAL A 15 -44.65 10.90 -27.06
N LYS A 16 -44.07 12.10 -27.21
CA LYS A 16 -42.69 12.42 -26.79
C LYS A 16 -42.73 13.16 -25.44
N PRO A 17 -41.91 12.83 -24.44
CA PRO A 17 -41.67 13.74 -23.34
C PRO A 17 -40.73 14.86 -23.79
N THR A 18 -41.26 16.07 -23.78
CA THR A 18 -40.53 17.33 -23.90
C THR A 18 -39.68 17.57 -22.64
N LEU A 19 -38.36 17.58 -22.76
CA LEU A 19 -37.48 18.25 -21.79
C LEU A 19 -37.03 19.58 -22.39
N LYS A 20 -37.52 20.65 -21.77
CA LYS A 20 -37.15 22.03 -22.07
C LYS A 20 -35.65 22.21 -21.93
N ASN A 21 -35.08 22.94 -22.88
CA ASN A 21 -33.71 23.44 -22.86
C ASN A 21 -33.75 24.84 -22.20
N PRO A 22 -33.25 25.04 -20.95
CA PRO A 22 -33.00 26.37 -20.44
C PRO A 22 -31.53 26.69 -20.69
N ARG A 23 -31.26 27.47 -21.74
CA ARG A 23 -30.07 28.31 -21.77
C ARG A 23 -30.42 29.65 -21.14
N ASP A 24 -29.42 30.20 -20.48
CA ASP A 24 -29.31 31.57 -19.98
C ASP A 24 -29.93 31.80 -18.59
N ASP A 25 -29.18 31.44 -17.55
CA ASP A 25 -29.17 32.18 -16.28
C ASP A 25 -27.72 32.21 -15.75
N ASP A 26 -27.04 33.31 -16.04
CA ASP A 26 -25.86 33.77 -15.31
C ASP A 26 -26.24 33.97 -13.83
N SER A 27 -26.00 32.96 -13.01
CA SER A 27 -25.96 33.15 -11.56
C SER A 27 -24.78 32.36 -10.97
N ASN A 28 -23.80 33.15 -10.55
CA ASN A 28 -22.69 32.77 -9.71
C ASN A 28 -23.23 32.01 -8.47
N SER A 29 -23.13 30.68 -8.49
CA SER A 29 -23.33 29.84 -7.31
C SER A 29 -21.99 29.21 -6.98
N ASP A 30 -21.54 29.41 -5.75
CA ASP A 30 -20.29 28.88 -5.22
C ASP A 30 -20.22 27.36 -5.52
N ILE A 31 -19.28 26.99 -6.38
CA ILE A 31 -19.10 25.61 -6.85
C ILE A 31 -18.52 24.80 -5.70
N ASP A 32 -19.34 23.94 -5.07
CA ASP A 32 -18.92 22.95 -4.07
C ASP A 32 -18.29 21.73 -4.78
N ASP A 33 -17.23 21.97 -5.58
CA ASP A 33 -16.53 20.95 -6.39
C ASP A 33 -16.07 19.75 -5.54
N GLY A 34 -15.81 19.98 -4.24
CA GLY A 34 -15.41 18.95 -3.30
C GLY A 34 -16.53 17.99 -2.90
N ARG A 35 -17.77 18.49 -2.76
CA ARG A 35 -18.92 17.65 -2.40
C ARG A 35 -19.45 16.89 -3.60
N ASP A 36 -19.55 17.56 -4.76
CA ASP A 36 -20.02 16.95 -6.00
C ASP A 36 -19.03 15.89 -6.52
N GLY A 37 -17.72 16.11 -6.35
CA GLY A 37 -16.68 15.13 -6.66
C GLY A 37 -16.75 13.89 -5.77
N ALA A 38 -17.01 14.06 -4.47
CA ALA A 38 -17.17 12.94 -3.54
C ALA A 38 -18.46 12.13 -3.83
N GLU A 39 -19.55 12.80 -4.17
CA GLU A 39 -20.81 12.17 -4.56
C GLU A 39 -20.68 11.38 -5.88
N LEU A 40 -19.93 11.92 -6.84
CA LEU A 40 -19.61 11.24 -8.10
C LEU A 40 -18.84 9.94 -7.88
N LEU A 41 -17.80 9.96 -7.04
CA LEU A 41 -17.00 8.78 -6.74
C LEU A 41 -17.80 7.73 -5.95
N ALA A 42 -18.64 8.15 -5.01
CA ALA A 42 -19.53 7.24 -4.28
C ALA A 42 -20.56 6.59 -5.21
N ALA A 43 -21.15 7.34 -6.14
CA ALA A 43 -22.06 6.78 -7.15
C ALA A 43 -21.37 5.76 -8.05
N ALA A 44 -20.11 6.00 -8.42
CA ALA A 44 -19.31 5.07 -9.21
C ALA A 44 -18.97 3.79 -8.43
N GLU A 45 -18.62 3.90 -7.15
CA GLU A 45 -18.31 2.75 -6.27
C GLU A 45 -19.54 1.86 -6.03
N GLU A 46 -20.72 2.48 -5.94
CA GLU A 46 -21.99 1.79 -5.74
C GLU A 46 -22.63 1.27 -7.05
N GLY A 47 -21.99 1.50 -8.20
CA GLY A 47 -22.46 1.04 -9.51
C GLY A 47 -23.69 1.77 -10.05
N ARG A 48 -23.93 3.01 -9.60
CA ARG A 48 -25.06 3.85 -10.04
C ARG A 48 -24.72 4.67 -11.28
N GLY A 49 -24.64 3.99 -12.43
CA GLY A 49 -24.22 4.59 -13.70
C GLY A 49 -25.06 5.78 -14.20
N GLU A 50 -26.37 5.80 -13.92
CA GLU A 50 -27.24 6.92 -14.31
C GLU A 50 -26.97 8.18 -13.49
N ASP A 51 -26.73 8.02 -12.19
CA ASP A 51 -26.40 9.12 -11.28
C ASP A 51 -25.06 9.75 -11.67
N VAL A 52 -24.06 8.92 -11.97
CA VAL A 52 -22.75 9.33 -12.48
C VAL A 52 -22.89 10.25 -13.69
N LEU A 53 -23.72 9.87 -14.67
CA LEU A 53 -23.95 10.69 -15.87
C LEU A 53 -24.72 11.97 -15.55
N SER A 54 -25.71 11.89 -14.67
CA SER A 54 -26.51 13.06 -14.27
C SER A 54 -25.65 14.13 -13.61
N ILE A 55 -24.67 13.72 -12.80
CA ILE A 55 -23.69 14.59 -12.15
C ILE A 55 -22.72 15.16 -13.19
N LEU A 56 -22.18 14.32 -14.07
CA LEU A 56 -21.26 14.77 -15.14
C LEU A 56 -21.94 15.67 -16.19
N TRP A 57 -23.24 15.51 -16.43
CA TRP A 57 -24.01 16.41 -17.29
C TRP A 57 -24.16 17.81 -16.67
N LYS A 58 -24.27 17.89 -15.33
CA LYS A 58 -24.30 19.16 -14.60
C LYS A 58 -22.90 19.78 -14.48
N ASN A 59 -21.90 18.98 -14.11
CA ASN A 59 -20.51 19.40 -13.97
C ASN A 59 -19.52 18.44 -14.68
N PRO A 60 -19.23 18.68 -15.96
CA PRO A 60 -18.33 17.86 -16.79
C PRO A 60 -16.86 17.88 -16.37
N SER A 61 -16.45 18.91 -15.61
CA SER A 61 -15.06 19.07 -15.19
C SER A 61 -14.60 17.98 -14.21
N LEU A 62 -15.56 17.30 -13.56
CA LEU A 62 -15.33 16.26 -12.58
C LEU A 62 -14.91 14.91 -13.17
N ILE A 63 -14.84 14.76 -14.50
CA ILE A 63 -14.52 13.47 -15.13
C ILE A 63 -13.14 12.89 -14.74
N ARG A 64 -12.18 13.78 -14.40
CA ARG A 64 -10.84 13.40 -13.93
C ARG A 64 -10.71 13.41 -12.41
N THR A 65 -11.79 13.63 -11.68
CA THR A 65 -11.77 13.50 -10.22
C THR A 65 -11.46 12.04 -9.88
N GLY A 66 -10.43 11.85 -9.06
CA GLY A 66 -9.93 10.54 -8.66
C GLY A 66 -10.11 10.29 -7.17
N ASP A 67 -10.20 9.02 -6.81
CA ASP A 67 -10.11 8.57 -5.42
C ASP A 67 -8.69 8.84 -4.83
N PRO A 68 -8.42 8.56 -3.55
CA PRO A 68 -7.10 8.73 -2.95
C PRO A 68 -5.97 7.93 -3.63
N VAL A 69 -6.29 6.94 -4.45
CA VAL A 69 -5.37 6.09 -5.24
C VAL A 69 -5.21 6.64 -6.68
N GLY A 70 -5.94 7.70 -7.03
CA GLY A 70 -5.96 8.28 -8.37
C GLY A 70 -6.85 7.55 -9.37
N ASN A 71 -7.74 6.66 -8.93
CA ASN A 71 -8.72 6.02 -9.81
C ASN A 71 -9.85 7.01 -10.14
N THR A 72 -9.99 7.36 -11.41
CA THR A 72 -11.16 8.10 -11.90
C THR A 72 -12.39 7.20 -11.97
N VAL A 73 -13.56 7.79 -12.19
CA VAL A 73 -14.83 7.07 -12.42
C VAL A 73 -14.69 5.99 -13.50
N LEU A 74 -13.92 6.26 -14.57
CA LEU A 74 -13.67 5.31 -15.64
C LEU A 74 -12.79 4.12 -15.17
N HIS A 75 -11.83 4.36 -14.28
CA HIS A 75 -11.04 3.30 -13.66
C HIS A 75 -11.89 2.40 -12.77
N MET A 76 -12.78 2.99 -11.96
CA MET A 76 -13.68 2.26 -11.07
C MET A 76 -14.66 1.40 -11.87
N ALA A 77 -15.34 1.99 -12.86
CA ALA A 77 -16.27 1.26 -13.73
C ALA A 77 -15.55 0.13 -14.49
N ALA A 78 -14.31 0.36 -14.92
CA ALA A 78 -13.52 -0.66 -15.60
C ALA A 78 -12.98 -1.77 -14.67
N ARG A 79 -12.66 -1.42 -13.43
CA ARG A 79 -12.25 -2.36 -12.38
C ARG A 79 -13.39 -3.28 -11.99
N ASP A 80 -14.61 -2.75 -11.90
CA ASP A 80 -15.79 -3.46 -11.41
C ASP A 80 -16.59 -4.14 -12.53
N GLY A 81 -16.25 -3.86 -13.79
CA GLY A 81 -16.84 -4.48 -14.97
C GLY A 81 -18.20 -3.89 -15.37
N ASP A 82 -18.48 -2.65 -14.97
CA ASP A 82 -19.74 -1.97 -15.27
C ASP A 82 -19.75 -1.44 -16.71
N ILE A 83 -20.22 -2.30 -17.62
CA ILE A 83 -20.29 -2.03 -19.05
C ILE A 83 -21.19 -0.83 -19.35
N VAL A 84 -22.32 -0.70 -18.64
CA VAL A 84 -23.31 0.35 -18.91
C VAL A 84 -22.70 1.71 -18.62
N THR A 85 -22.07 1.86 -17.46
CA THR A 85 -21.38 3.09 -17.08
C THR A 85 -20.22 3.40 -18.04
N VAL A 86 -19.40 2.41 -18.41
CA VAL A 86 -18.29 2.61 -19.36
C VAL A 86 -18.80 3.07 -20.73
N CYS A 87 -19.81 2.40 -21.29
CA CYS A 87 -20.38 2.78 -22.59
C CYS A 87 -20.97 4.19 -22.56
N ASN A 88 -21.68 4.54 -21.49
CA ASN A 88 -22.28 5.85 -21.35
C ASN A 88 -21.25 6.95 -21.15
N LEU A 89 -20.18 6.71 -20.39
CA LEU A 89 -19.05 7.64 -20.24
C LEU A 89 -18.33 7.85 -21.57
N ILE A 90 -18.10 6.79 -22.34
CA ILE A 90 -17.51 6.89 -23.68
C ILE A 90 -18.42 7.69 -24.61
N ALA A 91 -19.74 7.47 -24.56
CA ALA A 91 -20.71 8.21 -25.36
C ALA A 91 -20.72 9.70 -25.00
N PHE A 92 -20.79 10.01 -23.70
CA PHE A 92 -20.70 11.38 -23.17
C PHE A 92 -19.43 12.10 -23.64
N LEU A 93 -18.28 11.42 -23.60
CA LEU A 93 -16.99 11.97 -24.04
C LEU A 93 -16.90 12.13 -25.57
N LYS A 94 -17.61 11.33 -26.36
CA LYS A 94 -17.67 11.46 -27.82
C LYS A 94 -18.53 12.64 -28.28
N GLU A 95 -19.60 12.95 -27.56
CA GLU A 95 -20.51 14.06 -27.88
C GLU A 95 -19.87 15.44 -27.70
N ARG A 96 -18.82 15.57 -26.89
CA ARG A 96 -18.16 16.84 -26.55
C ARG A 96 -17.01 17.29 -27.46
N HIS A 97 -16.86 16.69 -28.65
CA HIS A 97 -15.74 16.84 -29.58
C HIS A 97 -14.42 16.20 -29.09
N ASN A 98 -13.70 15.60 -30.05
CA ASN A 98 -12.83 14.42 -29.92
C ASN A 98 -11.44 14.65 -29.28
N GLU A 99 -11.27 15.70 -28.47
CA GLU A 99 -9.98 16.08 -27.88
C GLU A 99 -9.80 15.50 -26.46
N ASP A 100 -10.83 15.49 -25.62
CA ASP A 100 -10.71 15.06 -24.21
C ASP A 100 -10.72 13.53 -24.00
N LEU A 101 -11.40 12.76 -24.85
CA LEU A 101 -11.51 11.30 -24.73
C LEU A 101 -10.14 10.61 -24.77
N LYS A 102 -9.22 11.12 -25.59
CA LYS A 102 -7.88 10.53 -25.74
C LYS A 102 -7.03 10.73 -24.49
N GLU A 103 -7.22 11.83 -23.79
CA GLU A 103 -6.53 12.13 -22.54
C GLU A 103 -7.12 11.31 -21.39
N VAL A 104 -8.45 11.27 -21.25
CA VAL A 104 -9.12 10.48 -20.19
C VAL A 104 -8.80 8.99 -20.28
N LEU A 105 -8.69 8.43 -21.50
CA LEU A 105 -8.29 7.04 -21.70
C LEU A 105 -6.81 6.77 -21.39
N ARG A 106 -5.97 7.82 -21.33
CA ARG A 106 -4.54 7.74 -20.99
C ARG A 106 -4.26 8.01 -19.52
N ASP A 107 -5.23 8.56 -18.79
CA ASP A 107 -5.09 8.78 -17.36
C ASP A 107 -4.68 7.47 -16.68
N VAL A 108 -3.68 7.58 -15.83
CA VAL A 108 -3.14 6.49 -15.03
C VAL A 108 -3.37 6.80 -13.57
N ASN A 109 -3.69 5.78 -12.80
CA ASN A 109 -3.72 5.90 -11.34
C ASN A 109 -2.29 5.91 -10.76
N VAL A 110 -2.17 5.94 -9.42
CA VAL A 110 -0.87 5.95 -8.73
C VAL A 110 -0.02 4.71 -9.07
N ASP A 111 -0.65 3.58 -9.41
CA ASP A 111 0.01 2.34 -9.83
C ASP A 111 0.46 2.35 -11.31
N GLY A 112 0.15 3.42 -12.05
CA GLY A 112 0.42 3.52 -13.49
C GLY A 112 -0.58 2.78 -14.38
N ASP A 113 -1.69 2.30 -13.83
CA ASP A 113 -2.73 1.57 -14.56
C ASP A 113 -3.74 2.51 -15.20
N THR A 114 -4.04 2.28 -16.48
CA THR A 114 -5.22 2.89 -17.14
C THR A 114 -6.47 2.05 -16.90
N ALA A 115 -7.65 2.60 -17.17
CA ALA A 115 -8.92 1.86 -17.14
C ALA A 115 -8.88 0.54 -17.95
N LEU A 116 -8.17 0.50 -19.08
CA LEU A 116 -7.98 -0.73 -19.86
C LEU A 116 -7.15 -1.78 -19.09
N HIS A 117 -6.12 -1.37 -18.35
CA HIS A 117 -5.35 -2.30 -17.52
C HIS A 117 -6.22 -2.92 -16.44
N LEU A 118 -7.05 -2.13 -15.77
CA LEU A 118 -7.95 -2.63 -14.74
C LEU A 118 -9.00 -3.60 -15.31
N ALA A 119 -9.58 -3.28 -16.47
CA ALA A 119 -10.49 -4.18 -17.17
C ALA A 119 -9.81 -5.51 -17.55
N LEU A 120 -8.58 -5.48 -18.06
CA LEU A 120 -7.83 -6.68 -18.45
C LEU A 120 -7.34 -7.49 -17.24
N LYS A 121 -6.84 -6.83 -16.19
CA LYS A 121 -6.37 -7.47 -14.94
C LYS A 121 -7.50 -8.18 -14.20
N ASN A 122 -8.70 -7.61 -14.22
CA ASN A 122 -9.88 -8.19 -13.55
C ASN A 122 -10.73 -9.08 -14.48
N GLY A 123 -10.34 -9.22 -15.76
CA GLY A 123 -11.00 -10.14 -16.70
C GLY A 123 -12.34 -9.64 -17.26
N HIS A 124 -12.57 -8.32 -17.27
CA HIS A 124 -13.75 -7.67 -17.83
C HIS A 124 -13.58 -7.41 -19.33
N TRP A 125 -13.72 -8.46 -20.14
CA TRP A 125 -13.40 -8.45 -21.58
C TRP A 125 -14.30 -7.54 -22.43
N GLU A 126 -15.58 -7.44 -22.09
CA GLU A 126 -16.53 -6.56 -22.80
C GLU A 126 -16.18 -5.08 -22.59
N VAL A 127 -15.85 -4.73 -21.36
CA VAL A 127 -15.33 -3.40 -21.02
C VAL A 127 -14.02 -3.12 -21.76
N ALA A 128 -13.07 -4.07 -21.74
CA ALA A 128 -11.81 -3.93 -22.44
C ALA A 128 -12.00 -3.70 -23.95
N TYR A 129 -12.95 -4.40 -24.58
CA TYR A 129 -13.32 -4.19 -25.98
C TYR A 129 -13.84 -2.78 -26.23
N HIS A 130 -14.80 -2.30 -25.43
CA HIS A 130 -15.36 -0.96 -25.59
C HIS A 130 -14.29 0.13 -25.39
N LEU A 131 -13.37 -0.06 -24.46
CA LEU A 131 -12.24 0.84 -24.22
C LEU A 131 -11.23 0.84 -25.38
N ILE A 132 -10.95 -0.33 -25.98
CA ILE A 132 -10.04 -0.45 -27.14
C ILE A 132 -10.69 0.19 -28.38
N THR A 133 -11.98 -0.05 -28.62
CA THR A 133 -12.69 0.44 -29.81
C THR A 133 -13.13 1.89 -29.72
N ALA A 134 -13.22 2.45 -28.51
CA ALA A 134 -13.48 3.87 -28.29
C ALA A 134 -12.38 4.76 -28.89
N ASN A 135 -11.16 4.25 -29.11
CA ASN A 135 -10.02 5.04 -29.52
C ASN A 135 -9.17 4.31 -30.58
N ASN A 136 -9.27 4.75 -31.83
CA ASN A 136 -8.72 4.04 -33.00
C ASN A 136 -7.21 4.28 -33.23
N ASP A 137 -6.50 4.90 -32.29
CA ASP A 137 -5.07 5.22 -32.41
C ASP A 137 -4.17 4.16 -31.74
N ARG A 138 -3.00 3.88 -32.34
CA ARG A 138 -2.02 2.88 -31.85
C ARG A 138 -1.13 3.39 -30.70
N ILE A 139 -1.29 4.64 -30.27
CA ILE A 139 -0.40 5.35 -29.33
C ILE A 139 -1.02 5.46 -27.90
N THR A 140 -2.26 5.00 -27.72
CA THR A 140 -3.09 5.05 -26.50
C THR A 140 -3.06 3.72 -25.71
N PRO A 141 -3.77 3.53 -24.57
CA PRO A 141 -3.91 2.31 -23.73
C PRO A 141 -3.45 0.95 -24.28
N TYR A 142 -3.70 0.66 -25.55
CA TYR A 142 -3.11 -0.45 -26.30
C TYR A 142 -1.58 -0.57 -26.19
N GLY A 143 -0.84 0.53 -26.37
CA GLY A 143 0.62 0.57 -26.26
C GLY A 143 1.13 0.36 -24.83
N LEU A 144 0.40 0.85 -23.84
CA LEU A 144 0.70 0.63 -22.42
C LEU A 144 0.35 -0.80 -22.00
N ALA A 145 -0.82 -1.32 -22.42
CA ALA A 145 -1.21 -2.72 -22.21
C ALA A 145 -0.26 -3.71 -22.90
N LYS A 146 0.32 -3.33 -24.04
CA LYS A 146 1.39 -4.08 -24.72
C LYS A 146 2.68 -4.09 -23.92
N LYS A 147 3.08 -2.98 -23.30
CA LYS A 147 4.22 -2.95 -22.35
C LYS A 147 3.95 -3.80 -21.11
N ALA A 148 2.68 -3.88 -20.67
CA ALA A 148 2.23 -4.73 -19.56
C ALA A 148 2.01 -6.21 -19.94
N GLY A 149 2.35 -6.63 -21.17
CA GLY A 149 2.32 -8.04 -21.59
C GLY A 149 1.00 -8.55 -22.17
N PHE A 150 -0.04 -7.70 -22.31
CA PHE A 150 -1.35 -8.07 -22.89
C PHE A 150 -1.38 -8.01 -24.43
N SER A 151 -0.22 -7.95 -25.09
CA SER A 151 -0.11 -7.65 -26.53
C SER A 151 -0.88 -8.63 -27.42
N GLY A 152 -0.78 -9.94 -27.15
CA GLY A 152 -1.41 -10.97 -27.98
C GLY A 152 -2.94 -10.94 -27.90
N LEU A 153 -3.49 -10.58 -26.74
CA LEU A 153 -4.92 -10.44 -26.54
C LEU A 153 -5.45 -9.21 -27.26
N CYS A 154 -4.78 -8.07 -27.10
CA CYS A 154 -5.12 -6.83 -27.79
C CYS A 154 -4.97 -6.95 -29.32
N GLU A 155 -3.93 -7.62 -29.82
CA GLU A 155 -3.72 -7.88 -31.26
C GLU A 155 -4.83 -8.76 -31.85
N ARG A 156 -5.33 -9.74 -31.08
CA ARG A 156 -6.44 -10.60 -31.48
C ARG A 156 -7.78 -9.85 -31.52
N PHE A 157 -8.02 -8.95 -30.57
CA PHE A 157 -9.16 -8.02 -30.60
C PHE A 157 -9.14 -7.12 -31.84
N VAL A 158 -7.98 -6.58 -32.21
CA VAL A 158 -7.82 -5.68 -33.38
C VAL A 158 -7.89 -6.43 -34.72
N TYR A 159 -7.24 -7.59 -34.85
CA TYR A 159 -7.19 -8.38 -36.09
C TYR A 159 -8.60 -8.77 -36.56
N LEU A 160 -9.45 -9.21 -35.65
CA LEU A 160 -10.83 -9.61 -35.94
C LEU A 160 -11.71 -8.44 -36.43
N TYR A 161 -11.30 -7.19 -36.21
CA TYR A 161 -12.05 -6.00 -36.62
C TYR A 161 -11.64 -5.47 -38.01
N SER A 162 -10.43 -5.78 -38.48
CA SER A 162 -9.89 -5.34 -39.78
C SER A 162 -10.54 -5.99 -41.02
N CYS A 163 -11.41 -6.99 -40.83
CA CYS A 163 -12.15 -7.62 -41.92
C CYS A 163 -13.40 -6.80 -42.32
N GLU A 164 -13.50 -6.40 -43.59
CA GLU A 164 -14.56 -5.56 -44.17
C GLU A 164 -15.87 -6.33 -44.46
N SER A 165 -16.62 -6.76 -43.43
CA SER A 165 -17.99 -7.28 -43.62
C SER A 165 -19.04 -6.57 -42.77
N TYR A 166 -20.21 -6.35 -43.37
CA TYR A 166 -21.25 -5.37 -43.05
C TYR A 166 -22.14 -5.62 -41.82
N ASP A 167 -21.82 -6.57 -40.94
CA ASP A 167 -22.63 -6.84 -39.75
C ASP A 167 -21.77 -6.86 -38.48
N VAL A 168 -21.79 -5.74 -37.77
CA VAL A 168 -21.02 -5.53 -36.53
C VAL A 168 -21.63 -6.32 -35.37
N ASP A 169 -22.95 -6.52 -35.34
CA ASP A 169 -23.65 -7.17 -34.23
C ASP A 169 -23.50 -8.69 -34.27
N ALA A 170 -23.58 -9.32 -35.45
CA ALA A 170 -23.31 -10.76 -35.58
C ALA A 170 -21.83 -11.11 -35.28
N ARG A 171 -20.90 -10.18 -35.56
CA ARG A 171 -19.48 -10.31 -35.20
C ARG A 171 -19.26 -10.12 -33.72
N MET A 172 -19.94 -9.16 -33.09
CA MET A 172 -19.92 -8.98 -31.64
C MET A 172 -20.46 -10.21 -30.92
N GLU A 173 -21.51 -10.85 -31.44
CA GLU A 173 -22.02 -12.10 -30.89
C GLU A 173 -21.07 -13.29 -31.12
N GLN A 174 -20.35 -13.33 -32.24
CA GLN A 174 -19.32 -14.35 -32.49
C GLN A 174 -18.08 -14.14 -31.61
N VAL A 175 -17.63 -12.90 -31.44
CA VAL A 175 -16.54 -12.50 -30.55
C VAL A 175 -16.94 -12.74 -29.10
N ARG A 176 -18.18 -12.44 -28.71
CA ARG A 176 -18.77 -12.78 -27.41
C ARG A 176 -18.78 -14.29 -27.22
N ARG A 177 -19.20 -15.09 -28.20
CA ARG A 177 -19.15 -16.56 -28.12
C ARG A 177 -17.72 -17.10 -28.04
N ASP A 178 -16.79 -16.56 -28.82
CA ASP A 178 -15.39 -17.01 -28.85
C ASP A 178 -14.61 -16.56 -27.61
N LEU A 179 -14.87 -15.36 -27.08
CA LEU A 179 -14.32 -14.86 -25.81
C LEU A 179 -14.96 -15.54 -24.62
N MET A 180 -16.27 -15.81 -24.63
CA MET A 180 -16.94 -16.57 -23.57
C MET A 180 -16.46 -18.01 -23.58
N SER A 181 -16.25 -18.61 -24.75
CA SER A 181 -15.64 -19.94 -24.90
C SER A 181 -14.19 -19.94 -24.40
N TRP A 182 -13.41 -18.92 -24.77
CA TRP A 182 -12.01 -18.77 -24.38
C TRP A 182 -11.84 -18.47 -22.89
N SER A 183 -12.61 -17.54 -22.34
CA SER A 183 -12.69 -17.21 -20.91
C SER A 183 -13.13 -18.41 -20.09
N ARG A 184 -14.17 -19.13 -20.55
CA ARG A 184 -14.61 -20.37 -19.91
C ARG A 184 -13.53 -21.46 -19.98
N SER A 185 -12.82 -21.59 -21.09
CA SER A 185 -11.71 -22.53 -21.24
C SER A 185 -10.55 -22.19 -20.32
N ILE A 186 -10.17 -20.91 -20.22
CA ILE A 186 -9.13 -20.40 -19.34
C ILE A 186 -9.51 -20.61 -17.88
N HIS A 187 -10.74 -20.25 -17.50
CA HIS A 187 -11.23 -20.42 -16.14
C HIS A 187 -11.28 -21.90 -15.72
N VAL A 188 -11.75 -22.79 -16.61
CA VAL A 188 -11.75 -24.24 -16.37
C VAL A 188 -10.32 -24.78 -16.24
N GLN A 189 -9.41 -24.37 -17.13
CA GLN A 189 -8.02 -24.79 -17.06
C GLN A 189 -7.34 -24.26 -15.79
N TRP A 190 -7.55 -23.00 -15.45
CA TRP A 190 -7.02 -22.37 -14.25
C TRP A 190 -7.51 -23.08 -13.00
N THR A 191 -8.82 -23.34 -12.90
CA THR A 191 -9.42 -24.05 -11.76
C THR A 191 -8.86 -25.47 -11.64
N LYS A 192 -8.68 -26.17 -12.75
CA LYS A 192 -8.05 -27.49 -12.77
C LYS A 192 -6.60 -27.45 -12.27
N LEU A 193 -5.81 -26.48 -12.74
CA LEU A 193 -4.43 -26.30 -12.31
C LEU A 193 -4.32 -25.90 -10.84
N LYS A 194 -5.17 -24.97 -10.38
CA LYS A 194 -5.26 -24.60 -8.97
C LYS A 194 -5.56 -25.81 -8.12
N LYS A 195 -6.52 -26.65 -8.53
CA LYS A 195 -6.85 -27.87 -7.80
C LYS A 195 -5.69 -28.87 -7.78
N ALA A 196 -4.97 -29.02 -8.90
CA ALA A 196 -3.77 -29.85 -8.95
C ALA A 196 -2.69 -29.35 -7.98
N ILE A 197 -2.49 -28.03 -7.87
CA ILE A 197 -1.59 -27.43 -6.87
C ILE A 197 -2.06 -27.77 -5.45
N GLU A 198 -3.33 -27.51 -5.12
CA GLU A 198 -3.91 -27.74 -3.78
C GLU A 198 -3.85 -29.22 -3.33
N VAL A 199 -3.97 -30.17 -4.27
CA VAL A 199 -3.92 -31.60 -3.99
C VAL A 199 -2.48 -32.15 -4.02
N GLY A 200 -1.52 -31.40 -4.59
CA GLY A 200 -0.13 -31.83 -4.74
C GLY A 200 0.12 -32.72 -5.96
N GLU A 201 -0.74 -32.68 -6.98
CA GLU A 201 -0.55 -33.41 -8.25
C GLU A 201 0.42 -32.66 -9.18
N GLU A 202 1.71 -32.67 -8.83
CA GLU A 202 2.75 -31.91 -9.54
C GLU A 202 2.81 -32.26 -11.05
N ASP A 203 2.68 -33.53 -11.42
CA ASP A 203 2.73 -33.98 -12.82
C ASP A 203 1.58 -33.43 -13.66
N VAL A 204 0.38 -33.38 -13.09
CA VAL A 204 -0.82 -32.83 -13.74
C VAL A 204 -0.67 -31.32 -13.91
N PHE A 205 -0.08 -30.65 -12.92
CA PHE A 205 0.23 -29.23 -13.00
C PHE A 205 1.28 -28.94 -14.08
N ILE A 206 2.42 -29.63 -14.06
CA ILE A 206 3.53 -29.42 -15.00
C ILE A 206 3.10 -29.72 -16.44
N SER A 207 2.35 -30.80 -16.67
CA SER A 207 1.86 -31.15 -18.01
C SER A 207 0.78 -30.19 -18.53
N GLY A 208 0.02 -29.57 -17.63
CA GLY A 208 -1.01 -28.60 -17.94
C GLY A 208 -0.49 -27.17 -18.20
N LEU A 209 0.69 -26.82 -17.67
CA LEU A 209 1.33 -25.52 -17.89
C LEU A 209 2.14 -25.51 -19.20
N ARG A 210 1.52 -25.08 -20.31
CA ARG A 210 2.15 -25.04 -21.65
C ARG A 210 2.59 -23.61 -22.02
N LYS A 211 3.40 -23.47 -23.10
CA LYS A 211 3.92 -22.15 -23.56
C LYS A 211 2.83 -21.09 -23.84
N ASN A 212 1.62 -21.51 -24.17
CA ASN A 212 0.49 -20.61 -24.46
C ASN A 212 -0.40 -20.36 -23.23
N SER A 213 0.07 -20.67 -22.02
CA SER A 213 -0.67 -20.53 -20.76
C SER A 213 -0.35 -19.23 -20.02
N ARG A 214 0.10 -18.19 -20.74
CA ARG A 214 0.55 -16.94 -20.11
C ARG A 214 -0.61 -16.32 -19.32
N GLU A 215 -1.77 -16.27 -19.93
CA GLU A 215 -2.99 -15.64 -19.43
C GLU A 215 -3.45 -16.22 -18.09
N LEU A 216 -3.08 -17.46 -17.78
CA LEU A 216 -3.41 -18.12 -16.50
C LEU A 216 -2.70 -17.49 -15.30
N LEU A 217 -1.58 -16.79 -15.48
CA LEU A 217 -0.83 -16.18 -14.39
C LEU A 217 -1.56 -14.99 -13.76
N TRP A 218 -2.40 -14.30 -14.54
CA TRP A 218 -3.14 -13.12 -14.09
C TRP A 218 -4.56 -13.45 -13.59
N GLN A 219 -5.02 -14.67 -13.79
CA GLN A 219 -6.33 -15.11 -13.30
C GLN A 219 -6.32 -15.26 -11.77
N LYS A 220 -7.44 -14.89 -11.17
CA LYS A 220 -7.67 -14.86 -9.72
C LYS A 220 -8.91 -15.68 -9.34
N ASP A 221 -8.91 -16.28 -8.15
CA ASP A 221 -10.12 -16.85 -7.57
C ASP A 221 -11.01 -15.80 -6.89
N HIS A 222 -12.09 -16.25 -6.25
CA HIS A 222 -13.02 -15.41 -5.51
C HIS A 222 -12.40 -14.72 -4.27
N TYR A 223 -11.21 -15.11 -3.84
CA TYR A 223 -10.43 -14.40 -2.81
C TYR A 223 -9.37 -13.46 -3.42
N GLY A 224 -9.28 -13.39 -4.75
CA GLY A 224 -8.26 -12.61 -5.45
C GLY A 224 -6.93 -13.36 -5.60
N ASN A 225 -6.83 -14.63 -5.21
CA ASN A 225 -5.59 -15.39 -5.23
C ASN A 225 -5.25 -15.90 -6.64
N THR A 226 -4.02 -15.67 -7.08
CA THR A 226 -3.45 -16.25 -8.31
C THR A 226 -2.90 -17.66 -8.08
N LEU A 227 -2.44 -18.35 -9.14
CA LEU A 227 -1.77 -19.65 -9.01
C LEU A 227 -0.51 -19.58 -8.14
N LEU A 228 0.19 -18.43 -8.10
CA LEU A 228 1.35 -18.24 -7.23
C LEU A 228 0.96 -18.26 -5.75
N HIS A 229 -0.19 -17.68 -5.38
CA HIS A 229 -0.68 -17.72 -4.01
C HIS A 229 -1.03 -19.15 -3.59
N ALA A 230 -1.71 -19.90 -4.47
CA ALA A 230 -1.98 -21.31 -4.25
C ALA A 230 -0.67 -22.10 -4.07
N ALA A 231 0.30 -21.92 -4.95
CA ALA A 231 1.58 -22.63 -4.86
C ALA A 231 2.42 -22.22 -3.64
N ALA A 232 2.30 -20.97 -3.19
CA ALA A 232 2.99 -20.47 -1.98
C ALA A 232 2.41 -21.05 -0.69
N THR A 233 1.12 -21.43 -0.68
CA THR A 233 0.42 -21.96 0.50
C THR A 233 0.46 -23.48 0.60
N THR A 234 0.67 -24.19 -0.50
CA THR A 234 0.68 -25.66 -0.52
C THR A 234 1.96 -26.28 0.03
N PHE A 235 1.86 -27.54 0.47
CA PHE A 235 3.02 -28.34 0.83
C PHE A 235 3.77 -28.79 -0.44
N GLY A 236 5.07 -28.51 -0.54
CA GLY A 236 5.89 -28.86 -1.71
C GLY A 236 6.38 -27.66 -2.53
N MET A 237 7.49 -27.86 -3.25
CA MET A 237 8.18 -26.82 -4.01
C MET A 237 7.99 -26.93 -5.53
N GLY A 238 7.56 -28.09 -6.03
CA GLY A 238 7.49 -28.39 -7.46
C GLY A 238 6.65 -27.38 -8.26
N PRO A 239 5.38 -27.14 -7.88
CA PRO A 239 4.51 -26.23 -8.62
C PRO A 239 5.02 -24.78 -8.60
N LEU A 240 5.51 -24.31 -7.45
CA LEU A 240 6.02 -22.95 -7.29
C LEU A 240 7.29 -22.74 -8.12
N SER A 241 8.27 -23.65 -8.02
CA SER A 241 9.50 -23.57 -8.80
C SER A 241 9.21 -23.57 -10.29
N LYS A 242 8.26 -24.40 -10.74
CA LYS A 242 7.88 -24.45 -12.15
C LYS A 242 7.20 -23.17 -12.62
N LEU A 243 6.31 -22.59 -11.80
CA LEU A 243 5.66 -21.30 -12.10
C LEU A 243 6.69 -20.18 -12.23
N VAL A 244 7.62 -20.09 -11.26
CA VAL A 244 8.69 -19.09 -11.28
C VAL A 244 9.58 -19.26 -12.51
N GLN A 245 10.03 -20.48 -12.80
CA GLN A 245 10.80 -20.76 -14.02
C GLN A 245 10.05 -20.37 -15.29
N PHE A 246 8.75 -20.65 -15.36
CA PHE A 246 7.91 -20.28 -16.49
C PHE A 246 7.79 -18.76 -16.64
N MET A 247 7.62 -18.03 -15.53
CA MET A 247 7.57 -16.56 -15.52
C MET A 247 8.89 -15.95 -16.00
N ILE A 248 10.03 -16.40 -15.45
CA ILE A 248 11.36 -15.92 -15.83
C ILE A 248 11.62 -16.20 -17.31
N SER A 249 11.35 -17.42 -17.78
CA SER A 249 11.59 -17.82 -19.18
C SER A 249 10.75 -17.05 -20.21
N ASN A 250 9.61 -16.50 -19.79
CA ASN A 250 8.73 -15.71 -20.66
C ASN A 250 8.81 -14.20 -20.41
N GLY A 251 9.64 -13.74 -19.47
CA GLY A 251 9.71 -12.32 -19.10
C GLY A 251 8.45 -11.78 -18.41
N LEU A 252 7.68 -12.65 -17.73
CA LEU A 252 6.40 -12.32 -17.08
C LEU A 252 6.53 -12.21 -15.55
N THR A 253 7.66 -11.67 -15.08
CA THR A 253 7.98 -11.57 -13.64
C THR A 253 7.02 -10.67 -12.88
N ASP A 254 6.30 -9.79 -13.57
CA ASP A 254 5.33 -8.87 -12.97
C ASP A 254 4.12 -9.59 -12.36
N ALA A 255 3.87 -10.86 -12.73
CA ALA A 255 2.85 -11.65 -12.04
C ALA A 255 3.18 -11.91 -10.56
N ALA A 256 4.45 -11.77 -10.14
CA ALA A 256 4.87 -11.98 -8.75
C ALA A 256 4.42 -10.86 -7.80
N VAL A 257 4.16 -9.66 -8.31
CA VAL A 257 3.70 -8.51 -7.49
C VAL A 257 2.18 -8.44 -7.36
N LEU A 258 1.44 -9.33 -8.01
CA LEU A 258 -0.02 -9.34 -7.93
C LEU A 258 -0.47 -9.67 -6.51
N GLY A 259 -1.26 -8.77 -5.91
CA GLY A 259 -1.92 -8.99 -4.62
C GLY A 259 -3.29 -9.66 -4.76
N ASN A 260 -3.70 -10.33 -3.70
CA ASN A 260 -5.07 -10.82 -3.51
C ASN A 260 -6.03 -9.68 -3.08
N LYS A 261 -7.25 -9.99 -2.61
CA LYS A 261 -8.21 -8.97 -2.14
C LYS A 261 -7.73 -8.13 -0.96
N ASP A 262 -6.81 -8.65 -0.16
CA ASP A 262 -6.18 -7.93 0.96
C ASP A 262 -4.90 -7.20 0.52
N GLY A 263 -4.51 -7.33 -0.74
CA GLY A 263 -3.25 -6.82 -1.29
C GLY A 263 -2.04 -7.71 -0.96
N ASP A 264 -2.25 -8.86 -0.32
CA ASP A 264 -1.17 -9.80 0.00
C ASP A 264 -0.68 -10.48 -1.27
N THR A 265 0.62 -10.42 -1.53
CA THR A 265 1.29 -11.15 -2.61
C THR A 265 1.64 -12.58 -2.19
N ALA A 266 2.01 -13.44 -3.15
CA ALA A 266 2.47 -14.80 -2.84
C ALA A 266 3.66 -14.83 -1.85
N LEU A 267 4.52 -13.80 -1.84
CA LEU A 267 5.63 -13.69 -0.90
C LEU A 267 5.17 -13.38 0.53
N HIS A 268 4.04 -12.71 0.73
CA HIS A 268 3.44 -12.53 2.06
C HIS A 268 3.07 -13.89 2.66
N PHE A 269 2.40 -14.75 1.89
CA PHE A 269 2.03 -16.10 2.34
C PHE A 269 3.26 -16.97 2.63
N ALA A 270 4.27 -16.98 1.75
CA ALA A 270 5.49 -17.75 1.98
C ALA A 270 6.23 -17.28 3.26
N THR A 271 6.25 -15.97 3.49
CA THR A 271 6.87 -15.37 4.68
C THR A 271 6.10 -15.71 5.94
N GLU A 272 4.77 -15.61 5.92
CA GLU A 272 3.89 -15.95 7.05
C GLU A 272 4.00 -17.43 7.43
N ASN A 273 4.09 -18.31 6.44
CA ASN A 273 4.27 -19.76 6.64
C ASN A 273 5.68 -20.18 7.07
N LYS A 274 6.61 -19.23 7.20
CA LYS A 274 8.04 -19.48 7.51
C LYS A 274 8.75 -20.36 6.48
N ASP A 275 8.28 -20.39 5.25
CA ASP A 275 8.84 -21.24 4.20
C ASP A 275 9.96 -20.49 3.47
N LEU A 276 11.19 -20.63 4.01
CA LEU A 276 12.38 -19.99 3.46
C LEU A 276 12.61 -20.37 2.00
N THR A 277 12.43 -21.64 1.63
CA THR A 277 12.69 -22.13 0.26
C THR A 277 11.71 -21.50 -0.74
N LYS A 278 10.43 -21.42 -0.40
CA LYS A 278 9.44 -20.75 -1.25
C LYS A 278 9.68 -19.26 -1.35
N ALA A 279 10.03 -18.61 -0.24
CA ALA A 279 10.33 -17.19 -0.22
C ALA A 279 11.54 -16.86 -1.10
N ILE A 280 12.62 -17.64 -1.05
CA ILE A 280 13.79 -17.48 -1.92
C ILE A 280 13.41 -17.52 -3.39
N CYS A 281 12.65 -18.53 -3.81
CA CYS A 281 12.27 -18.68 -5.21
C CYS A 281 11.38 -17.54 -5.71
N LEU A 282 10.48 -17.03 -4.87
CA LEU A 282 9.66 -15.86 -5.21
C LEU A 282 10.50 -14.58 -5.33
N ILE A 283 11.50 -14.40 -4.45
CA ILE A 283 12.43 -13.27 -4.49
C ILE A 283 13.31 -13.33 -5.75
N GLU A 284 13.80 -14.52 -6.12
CA GLU A 284 14.54 -14.74 -7.37
C GLU A 284 13.73 -14.37 -8.61
N ALA A 285 12.41 -14.59 -8.59
CA ALA A 285 11.52 -14.23 -9.68
C ALA A 285 11.42 -12.71 -9.88
N LYS A 286 11.29 -11.95 -8.78
CA LYS A 286 11.16 -10.50 -8.79
C LYS A 286 11.58 -9.92 -7.43
N PRO A 287 12.81 -9.39 -7.29
CA PRO A 287 13.33 -8.91 -6.01
C PRO A 287 12.53 -7.75 -5.39
N SER A 288 11.85 -6.92 -6.22
CA SER A 288 11.03 -5.81 -5.76
C SER A 288 9.81 -6.24 -4.91
N THR A 289 9.42 -7.51 -4.98
CA THR A 289 8.28 -8.05 -4.20
C THR A 289 8.48 -7.97 -2.68
N VAL A 290 9.74 -7.89 -2.23
CA VAL A 290 10.13 -7.81 -0.81
C VAL A 290 9.52 -6.60 -0.09
N TYR A 291 9.28 -5.51 -0.83
CA TYR A 291 8.78 -4.24 -0.27
C TYR A 291 7.32 -3.97 -0.61
N GLN A 292 6.70 -4.79 -1.46
CA GLN A 292 5.32 -4.57 -1.86
C GLN A 292 4.42 -4.62 -0.63
N VAL A 293 3.71 -3.52 -0.36
CA VAL A 293 2.78 -3.44 0.77
C VAL A 293 1.40 -3.93 0.37
N ASN A 294 0.73 -4.62 1.30
CA ASN A 294 -0.68 -4.96 1.20
C ASN A 294 -1.59 -3.77 1.60
N HIS A 295 -2.91 -3.94 1.59
CA HIS A 295 -3.86 -2.87 1.95
C HIS A 295 -3.74 -2.41 3.41
N LYS A 296 -3.05 -3.17 4.27
CA LYS A 296 -2.74 -2.81 5.66
C LYS A 296 -1.36 -2.15 5.78
N GLY A 297 -0.70 -1.82 4.66
CA GLY A 297 0.64 -1.26 4.60
C GLY A 297 1.74 -2.17 5.16
N VAL A 298 1.50 -3.49 5.17
CA VAL A 298 2.47 -4.50 5.62
C VAL A 298 3.19 -5.05 4.41
N SER A 299 4.53 -5.10 4.44
CA SER A 299 5.36 -5.73 3.42
C SER A 299 5.84 -7.13 3.86
N PRO A 300 6.32 -7.98 2.93
CA PRO A 300 6.93 -9.26 3.29
C PRO A 300 8.14 -9.10 4.20
N LEU A 301 8.99 -8.09 3.97
CA LEU A 301 10.11 -7.80 4.87
C LEU A 301 9.63 -7.47 6.29
N TYR A 302 8.54 -6.71 6.42
CA TYR A 302 7.92 -6.45 7.72
C TYR A 302 7.49 -7.74 8.41
N LEU A 303 6.83 -8.65 7.69
CA LEU A 303 6.43 -9.96 8.24
C LEU A 303 7.64 -10.80 8.66
N ALA A 304 8.69 -10.82 7.86
CA ALA A 304 9.92 -11.55 8.18
C ALA A 304 10.56 -11.06 9.48
N VAL A 305 10.60 -9.73 9.68
CA VAL A 305 11.09 -9.12 10.92
C VAL A 305 10.14 -9.41 12.09
N LYS A 306 8.83 -9.26 11.89
CA LYS A 306 7.81 -9.54 12.92
C LYS A 306 7.90 -10.96 13.46
N TYR A 307 8.15 -11.93 12.59
CA TYR A 307 8.24 -13.34 12.97
C TYR A 307 9.67 -13.79 13.34
N GLY A 308 10.66 -12.89 13.30
CA GLY A 308 12.05 -13.17 13.65
C GLY A 308 12.76 -14.13 12.69
N HIS A 309 12.43 -14.09 11.40
CA HIS A 309 13.03 -14.97 10.40
C HIS A 309 14.39 -14.43 9.94
N GLU A 310 15.41 -14.58 10.79
CA GLU A 310 16.76 -14.01 10.58
C GLU A 310 17.34 -14.31 9.19
N ASP A 311 17.31 -15.58 8.76
CA ASP A 311 17.83 -15.97 7.44
C ASP A 311 17.10 -15.29 6.28
N LEU A 312 15.78 -15.17 6.39
CA LEU A 312 14.96 -14.52 5.37
C LEU A 312 15.18 -13.01 5.35
N VAL A 313 15.27 -12.38 6.54
CA VAL A 313 15.59 -10.96 6.66
C VAL A 313 16.96 -10.69 6.04
N LYS A 314 17.97 -11.49 6.39
CA LYS A 314 19.32 -11.38 5.83
C LYS A 314 19.30 -11.48 4.31
N LEU A 315 18.57 -12.43 3.75
CA LEU A 315 18.45 -12.59 2.31
C LEU A 315 17.76 -11.38 1.65
N MET A 316 16.66 -10.91 2.23
CA MET A 316 15.89 -9.77 1.73
C MET A 316 16.66 -8.44 1.76
N VAL A 317 17.61 -8.27 2.69
CA VAL A 317 18.43 -7.04 2.79
C VAL A 317 19.79 -7.13 2.06
N THR A 318 20.29 -8.33 1.76
CA THR A 318 21.61 -8.54 1.10
C THR A 318 21.53 -8.66 -0.41
N GLN A 319 20.50 -9.32 -0.94
CA GLN A 319 20.27 -9.37 -2.39
C GLN A 319 19.91 -7.97 -2.87
N SER A 320 20.18 -7.66 -4.14
CA SER A 320 20.11 -6.34 -4.81
C SER A 320 18.70 -5.72 -4.87
N CYS A 321 18.05 -5.64 -3.71
CA CYS A 321 16.67 -5.26 -3.49
C CYS A 321 16.56 -3.77 -3.17
N LEU A 322 17.65 -3.09 -2.75
CA LEU A 322 17.64 -1.64 -2.44
C LEU A 322 17.13 -0.81 -3.64
N PRO A 323 15.86 -0.35 -3.64
CA PRO A 323 15.37 0.59 -4.63
C PRO A 323 15.76 2.01 -4.20
N PRO A 324 15.53 3.04 -5.03
CA PRO A 324 15.72 4.44 -4.65
C PRO A 324 14.68 4.94 -3.62
N TRP A 325 13.76 4.08 -3.17
CA TRP A 325 12.57 4.42 -2.38
C TRP A 325 12.81 4.31 -0.88
N GLU A 326 13.85 5.00 -0.43
CA GLU A 326 14.18 5.23 0.97
C GLU A 326 12.96 5.68 1.83
N SER A 327 11.91 6.28 1.24
CA SER A 327 10.72 6.76 1.95
C SER A 327 9.72 5.66 2.32
N GLU A 328 9.55 4.64 1.49
CA GLU A 328 8.51 3.60 1.70
C GLU A 328 8.97 2.50 2.66
N MET A 329 10.28 2.23 2.73
CA MET A 329 10.88 1.27 3.67
C MET A 329 10.75 1.66 5.14
N ARG A 330 10.53 2.95 5.43
CA ARG A 330 10.65 3.49 6.80
C ARG A 330 9.37 3.38 7.61
N LEU A 331 8.20 3.36 6.98
CA LEU A 331 6.95 3.62 7.67
C LEU A 331 5.94 2.52 7.37
N HIS A 332 5.76 1.62 8.35
CA HIS A 332 4.47 0.95 8.48
C HIS A 332 3.38 2.03 8.62
N PRO A 333 2.11 1.81 8.24
CA PRO A 333 1.01 2.78 8.47
C PRO A 333 0.76 3.15 9.94
N LYS A 334 1.54 2.58 10.86
CA LYS A 334 1.62 2.94 12.29
C LYS A 334 2.93 3.66 12.62
N HIS A 335 3.51 4.36 11.66
CA HIS A 335 4.79 5.07 11.71
C HIS A 335 5.98 4.32 12.35
N ALA A 336 5.91 3.00 12.58
CA ALA A 336 6.97 2.26 13.25
C ALA A 336 7.96 1.71 12.23
N THR A 337 9.25 2.02 12.42
CA THR A 337 10.33 1.50 11.58
C THR A 337 10.58 0.01 11.84
N LEU A 338 11.21 -0.70 10.89
CA LEU A 338 11.59 -2.12 11.05
C LEU A 338 12.48 -2.34 12.28
N ALA A 339 13.34 -1.36 12.64
CA ALA A 339 14.13 -1.40 13.86
C ALA A 339 13.27 -1.41 15.12
N HIS A 340 12.21 -0.59 15.18
CA HIS A 340 11.25 -0.63 16.29
C HIS A 340 10.56 -1.97 16.41
N LEU A 341 10.20 -2.58 15.27
CA LEU A 341 9.58 -3.89 15.25
C LEU A 341 10.53 -4.97 15.77
N ALA A 342 11.78 -5.02 15.30
CA ALA A 342 12.77 -5.97 15.77
C ALA A 342 13.00 -5.86 17.29
N ILE A 343 13.05 -4.63 17.82
CA ILE A 343 13.17 -4.36 19.25
C ILE A 343 11.92 -4.80 20.01
N LYS A 344 10.72 -4.51 19.48
CA LYS A 344 9.45 -4.89 20.09
C LYS A 344 9.31 -6.41 20.21
N GLU A 345 9.69 -7.14 19.17
CA GLU A 345 9.67 -8.61 19.14
C GLU A 345 10.89 -9.23 19.86
N ARG A 346 11.80 -8.40 20.39
CA ARG A 346 13.00 -8.82 21.14
C ARG A 346 13.92 -9.76 20.36
N SER A 347 13.99 -9.54 19.05
CA SER A 347 14.83 -10.30 18.14
C SER A 347 16.16 -9.57 17.90
N LEU A 348 17.14 -9.83 18.75
CA LEU A 348 18.45 -9.19 18.66
C LEU A 348 19.18 -9.57 17.35
N GLY A 349 19.07 -10.82 16.88
CA GLY A 349 19.70 -11.25 15.63
C GLY A 349 19.08 -10.56 14.41
N THR A 350 17.75 -10.40 14.39
CA THR A 350 17.09 -9.60 13.35
C THR A 350 17.48 -8.12 13.43
N LEU A 351 17.56 -7.55 14.63
CA LEU A 351 18.03 -6.18 14.82
C LEU A 351 19.47 -6.00 14.32
N ASP A 352 20.35 -6.95 14.61
CA ASP A 352 21.75 -6.94 14.18
C ASP A 352 21.88 -6.95 12.65
N ILE A 353 21.18 -7.88 11.99
CA ILE A 353 21.14 -7.97 10.52
C ILE A 353 20.61 -6.67 9.90
N LEU A 354 19.53 -6.10 10.45
CA LEU A 354 18.97 -4.83 9.98
C LEU A 354 19.96 -3.68 10.17
N MET A 355 20.66 -3.61 11.30
CA MET A 355 21.61 -2.54 11.58
C MET A 355 22.89 -2.65 10.76
N GLU A 356 23.31 -3.87 10.41
CA GLU A 356 24.46 -4.13 9.52
C GLU A 356 24.18 -3.65 8.08
N HIS A 357 22.97 -3.89 7.57
CA HIS A 357 22.64 -3.62 6.16
C HIS A 357 21.84 -2.32 5.94
N LEU A 358 21.10 -1.86 6.95
CA LEU A 358 20.20 -0.71 6.93
C LEU A 358 20.39 0.18 8.19
N PRO A 359 21.60 0.73 8.41
CA PRO A 359 21.93 1.51 9.62
C PRO A 359 21.10 2.80 9.76
N GLU A 360 20.51 3.32 8.68
CA GLU A 360 19.65 4.50 8.69
C GLU A 360 18.37 4.30 9.50
N LEU A 361 17.92 3.06 9.70
CA LEU A 361 16.74 2.73 10.49
C LEU A 361 16.88 3.14 11.97
N VAL A 362 18.11 3.35 12.45
CA VAL A 362 18.39 3.83 13.82
C VAL A 362 17.85 5.25 14.07
N LYS A 363 17.61 6.05 13.01
CA LYS A 363 17.12 7.43 13.11
C LYS A 363 15.61 7.55 12.99
N GLY A 364 14.94 6.52 12.48
CA GLY A 364 13.51 6.58 12.26
C GLY A 364 12.74 6.64 13.58
N THR A 365 11.66 7.41 13.59
CA THR A 365 10.81 7.63 14.77
C THR A 365 9.53 6.80 14.67
N ASN A 366 8.90 6.49 15.80
CA ASN A 366 7.58 5.85 15.86
C ASN A 366 6.43 6.88 16.02
N GLU A 367 5.18 6.44 16.19
CA GLU A 367 4.01 7.32 16.41
C GLU A 367 4.15 8.30 17.59
N LYS A 368 5.01 8.01 18.56
CA LYS A 368 5.28 8.89 19.71
C LYS A 368 6.47 9.82 19.47
N GLY A 369 7.06 9.78 18.28
CA GLY A 369 8.27 10.50 17.95
C GLY A 369 9.55 9.89 18.53
N TRP A 370 9.48 8.68 19.11
CA TRP A 370 10.64 8.04 19.72
C TRP A 370 11.45 7.27 18.69
N ARG A 371 12.77 7.40 18.78
CA ARG A 371 13.76 6.59 18.05
C ARG A 371 13.89 5.18 18.65
N PRO A 372 14.53 4.23 17.94
CA PRO A 372 14.62 2.84 18.39
C PRO A 372 15.32 2.68 19.74
N LEU A 373 16.39 3.45 19.99
CA LEU A 373 17.09 3.43 21.28
C LEU A 373 16.20 3.94 22.43
N SER A 374 15.47 5.05 22.22
CA SER A 374 14.51 5.58 23.20
C SER A 374 13.37 4.62 23.48
N TYR A 375 12.87 3.95 22.45
CA TYR A 375 11.84 2.91 22.59
C TYR A 375 12.34 1.72 23.41
N ALA A 376 13.52 1.17 23.08
CA ALA A 376 14.15 0.07 23.84
C ALA A 376 14.40 0.48 25.30
N ALA A 377 14.90 1.70 25.49
CA ALA A 377 15.17 2.30 26.79
C ALA A 377 13.92 2.42 27.66
N ASN A 378 12.83 2.92 27.09
CA ASN A 378 11.55 3.05 27.79
C ASN A 378 10.94 1.69 28.17
N LYS A 379 11.13 0.67 27.34
CA LYS A 379 10.56 -0.66 27.53
C LYS A 379 11.36 -1.58 28.45
N GLY A 380 12.61 -1.24 28.77
CA GLY A 380 13.43 -2.09 29.64
C GLY A 380 14.24 -3.16 28.91
N TYR A 381 14.40 -3.04 27.59
CA TYR A 381 15.08 -4.02 26.75
C TYR A 381 16.60 -3.86 26.79
N LEU A 382 17.21 -4.35 27.87
CA LEU A 382 18.63 -4.13 28.19
C LEU A 382 19.59 -4.63 27.10
N ASN A 383 19.31 -5.78 26.49
CA ASN A 383 20.21 -6.37 25.49
C ASN A 383 20.25 -5.50 24.22
N GLU A 384 19.08 -5.10 23.74
CA GLU A 384 18.89 -4.24 22.58
C GLU A 384 19.46 -2.84 22.84
N VAL A 385 19.26 -2.28 24.04
CA VAL A 385 19.91 -1.03 24.45
C VAL A 385 21.42 -1.17 24.45
N THR A 386 21.97 -2.22 25.05
CA THR A 386 23.42 -2.43 25.13
C THR A 386 24.01 -2.58 23.72
N TYR A 387 23.33 -3.31 22.84
CA TYR A 387 23.71 -3.46 21.44
C TYR A 387 23.71 -2.10 20.71
N LEU A 388 22.63 -1.32 20.82
CA LEU A 388 22.54 -0.01 20.17
C LEU A 388 23.55 1.00 20.72
N LEU A 389 23.82 1.00 22.03
CA LEU A 389 24.83 1.88 22.64
C LEU A 389 26.26 1.51 22.23
N THR A 390 26.53 0.23 22.00
CA THR A 390 27.86 -0.24 21.60
C THR A 390 28.14 -0.01 20.11
N HIS A 391 27.16 -0.24 19.24
CA HIS A 391 27.34 -0.17 17.79
C HIS A 391 26.95 1.20 17.21
N PHE A 392 26.02 1.92 17.86
CA PHE A 392 25.50 3.23 17.41
C PHE A 392 25.51 4.27 18.55
N PRO A 393 26.67 4.58 19.16
CA PRO A 393 26.75 5.47 20.31
C PRO A 393 26.19 6.87 20.05
N LYS A 394 26.31 7.38 18.81
CA LYS A 394 25.74 8.67 18.40
C LYS A 394 24.22 8.73 18.55
N SER A 395 23.51 7.60 18.43
CA SER A 395 22.06 7.56 18.62
C SER A 395 21.66 7.94 20.05
N ALA A 396 22.56 7.82 21.03
CA ALA A 396 22.31 8.25 22.40
C ALA A 396 22.37 9.77 22.58
N GLU A 397 22.93 10.48 21.59
CA GLU A 397 23.11 11.94 21.58
C GLU A 397 22.11 12.67 20.69
N GLU A 398 21.27 11.94 19.96
CA GLU A 398 20.25 12.51 19.11
C GLU A 398 18.89 12.47 19.83
N GLY A 399 18.20 13.62 19.86
CA GLY A 399 16.89 13.74 20.48
C GLY A 399 15.76 13.13 19.64
N ASP A 400 14.73 12.67 20.34
CA ASP A 400 13.42 12.30 19.80
C ASP A 400 12.64 13.55 19.36
N GLU A 401 11.51 13.38 18.65
CA GLU A 401 10.70 14.51 18.16
C GLU A 401 10.07 15.34 19.28
N ASP A 402 9.81 14.72 20.44
CA ASP A 402 9.33 15.42 21.63
C ASP A 402 10.45 16.22 22.34
N GLY A 403 11.68 16.16 21.81
CA GLY A 403 12.83 16.82 22.36
C GLY A 403 13.43 16.14 23.58
N SER A 404 12.99 14.93 23.89
CA SER A 404 13.63 14.08 24.89
C SER A 404 14.81 13.33 24.26
N PHE A 405 15.70 12.81 25.12
CA PHE A 405 16.84 12.00 24.68
C PHE A 405 16.66 10.59 25.22
N PRO A 406 17.29 9.56 24.63
CA PRO A 406 17.07 8.18 25.05
C PRO A 406 17.28 7.91 26.54
N ILE A 407 18.21 8.63 27.18
CA ILE A 407 18.42 8.57 28.63
C ILE A 407 17.23 9.11 29.44
N HIS A 408 16.56 10.16 28.96
CA HIS A 408 15.35 10.70 29.58
C HIS A 408 14.20 9.68 29.50
N THR A 409 14.08 8.98 28.38
CA THR A 409 13.07 7.94 28.15
C THR A 409 13.36 6.69 29.00
N ALA A 410 14.63 6.32 29.18
CA ALA A 410 15.08 5.28 30.12
C ALA A 410 14.65 5.59 31.56
N ILE A 411 14.84 6.84 31.99
CA ILE A 411 14.44 7.31 33.32
C ILE A 411 12.91 7.26 33.45
N GLY A 412 12.17 7.72 32.43
CA GLY A 412 10.71 7.58 32.40
C GLY A 412 10.25 6.13 32.55
N GLY A 413 10.95 5.19 31.91
CA GLY A 413 10.70 3.74 32.04
C GLY A 413 10.98 3.17 33.43
N GLY A 414 11.96 3.73 34.16
CA GLY A 414 12.29 3.31 35.53
C GLY A 414 13.32 2.18 35.61
N HIS A 415 14.06 1.92 34.54
CA HIS A 415 14.97 0.76 34.45
C HIS A 415 16.41 1.11 34.85
N VAL A 416 16.77 0.92 36.12
CA VAL A 416 18.13 1.23 36.64
C VAL A 416 19.23 0.48 35.88
N SER A 417 18.98 -0.75 35.45
CA SER A 417 19.92 -1.55 34.64
C SER A 417 20.29 -0.85 33.32
N ILE A 418 19.33 -0.18 32.68
CA ILE A 418 19.55 0.59 31.47
C ILE A 418 20.37 1.84 31.78
N ILE A 419 20.06 2.55 32.87
CA ILE A 419 20.87 3.72 33.30
C ILE A 419 22.33 3.33 33.55
N LYS A 420 22.56 2.15 34.14
CA LYS A 420 23.91 1.58 34.30
C LYS A 420 24.60 1.33 32.95
N ALA A 421 23.86 0.83 31.95
CA ALA A 421 24.38 0.64 30.59
C ALA A 421 24.73 1.98 29.93
N PHE A 422 23.86 2.99 30.02
CA PHE A 422 24.15 4.36 29.55
C PHE A 422 25.39 4.93 30.21
N TYR A 423 25.56 4.77 31.53
CA TYR A 423 26.74 5.26 32.24
C TYR A 423 28.04 4.58 31.75
N LYS A 424 27.98 3.27 31.52
CA LYS A 424 29.14 2.50 31.05
C LYS A 424 29.54 2.85 29.61
N HIS A 425 28.58 3.04 28.71
CA HIS A 425 28.84 3.19 27.27
C HIS A 425 28.84 4.64 26.79
N CYS A 426 27.97 5.49 27.35
CA CYS A 426 27.78 6.89 26.90
C CYS A 426 27.54 7.83 28.10
N PRO A 427 28.54 8.05 28.98
CA PRO A 427 28.37 8.87 30.19
C PRO A 427 28.00 10.33 29.91
N GLN A 428 28.34 10.85 28.72
CA GLN A 428 28.06 12.23 28.34
C GLN A 428 26.55 12.52 28.20
N THR A 429 25.75 11.50 27.93
CA THR A 429 24.30 11.62 27.73
C THR A 429 23.58 12.18 28.96
N PHE A 430 24.14 11.98 30.15
CA PHE A 430 23.52 12.45 31.38
C PHE A 430 23.48 13.98 31.49
N TYR A 431 24.35 14.70 30.78
CA TYR A 431 24.39 16.17 30.78
C TYR A 431 23.37 16.81 29.83
N GLN A 432 22.66 16.00 29.03
CA GLN A 432 21.66 16.51 28.10
C GLN A 432 20.46 17.08 28.86
N ILE A 433 19.85 18.11 28.26
CA ILE A 433 18.62 18.72 28.74
C ILE A 433 17.54 18.52 27.69
N ASP A 434 16.33 18.19 28.11
CA ASP A 434 15.21 18.08 27.17
C ASP A 434 14.75 19.45 26.65
N HIS A 435 13.82 19.49 25.70
CA HIS A 435 13.27 20.75 25.17
C HIS A 435 12.55 21.63 26.22
N LYS A 436 12.24 21.09 27.40
CA LYS A 436 11.70 21.85 28.53
C LYS A 436 12.81 22.36 29.46
N GLY A 437 14.08 22.19 29.10
CA GLY A 437 15.24 22.58 29.90
C GLY A 437 15.50 21.66 31.09
N ARG A 438 14.93 20.44 31.10
CA ARG A 438 15.05 19.54 32.25
C ARG A 438 16.23 18.60 32.12
N ASN A 439 16.97 18.42 33.22
CA ASN A 439 18.04 17.44 33.34
C ASN A 439 17.53 16.05 33.80
N VAL A 440 18.40 15.05 33.76
CA VAL A 440 18.11 13.67 34.19
C VAL A 440 17.54 13.55 35.61
N LEU A 441 18.01 14.36 36.56
CA LEU A 441 17.54 14.37 37.95
C LEU A 441 16.10 14.88 38.06
N GLN A 442 15.79 16.01 37.41
CA GLN A 442 14.44 16.57 37.40
C GLN A 442 13.45 15.63 36.71
N ILE A 443 13.88 14.96 35.65
CA ILE A 443 13.06 13.97 34.93
C ILE A 443 12.78 12.75 35.81
N ALA A 444 13.78 12.27 36.58
CA ALA A 444 13.58 11.17 37.53
C ALA A 444 12.53 11.50 38.60
N VAL A 445 12.54 12.74 39.12
CA VAL A 445 11.54 13.18 40.11
C VAL A 445 10.16 13.37 39.48
N LYS A 446 10.08 13.97 38.29
CA LYS A 446 8.82 14.12 37.52
C LYS A 446 8.13 12.76 37.31
N TYR A 447 8.89 11.73 36.94
CA TYR A 447 8.37 10.38 36.75
C TYR A 447 8.33 9.54 38.04
N LYS A 448 8.58 10.15 39.21
CA LYS A 448 8.47 9.51 40.53
C LYS A 448 9.38 8.28 40.68
N ARG A 449 10.58 8.34 40.12
CA ARG A 449 11.55 7.23 40.14
C ARG A 449 12.57 7.38 41.27
N ALA A 450 12.13 7.08 42.50
CA ALA A 450 12.98 7.18 43.70
C ALA A 450 14.27 6.34 43.59
N ASP A 451 14.19 5.15 42.98
CA ASP A 451 15.33 4.25 42.80
C ASP A 451 16.42 4.87 41.93
N ILE A 452 16.01 5.55 40.84
CA ILE A 452 16.93 6.25 39.94
C ILE A 452 17.51 7.48 40.62
N VAL A 453 16.70 8.28 41.33
CA VAL A 453 17.21 9.42 42.11
C VAL A 453 18.26 8.96 43.12
N THR A 454 17.98 7.86 43.82
CA THR A 454 18.92 7.27 44.79
C THR A 454 20.21 6.81 44.11
N TYR A 455 20.11 6.14 42.96
CA TYR A 455 21.26 5.70 42.19
C TYR A 455 22.11 6.89 41.69
N LEU A 456 21.48 7.91 41.09
CA LEU A 456 22.17 9.11 40.58
C LEU A 456 22.86 9.90 41.71
N THR A 457 22.21 10.06 42.87
CA THR A 457 22.74 10.87 43.98
C THR A 457 23.78 10.13 44.82
N LYS A 458 23.53 8.86 45.17
CA LYS A 458 24.41 8.10 46.07
C LYS A 458 25.56 7.41 45.36
N GLU A 459 25.30 6.80 44.20
CA GLU A 459 26.32 5.98 43.53
C GLU A 459 27.15 6.79 42.54
N LEU A 460 26.52 7.70 41.80
CA LEU A 460 27.22 8.53 40.81
C LEU A 460 27.76 9.85 41.38
N LYS A 461 27.42 10.20 42.63
CA LYS A 461 27.88 11.41 43.35
C LYS A 461 27.75 12.69 42.52
N TRP A 462 26.61 12.84 41.86
CA TRP A 462 26.33 14.02 41.04
C TRP A 462 26.22 15.29 41.90
N ASP A 463 27.00 16.31 41.54
CA ASP A 463 27.26 17.52 42.33
C ASP A 463 26.04 18.45 42.43
N ASP A 464 26.05 19.31 43.46
CA ASP A 464 24.97 20.25 43.81
C ASP A 464 24.68 21.26 42.67
N SER A 465 25.59 21.43 41.72
CA SER A 465 25.41 22.30 40.54
C SER A 465 24.20 21.90 39.67
N PHE A 466 23.83 20.62 39.61
CA PHE A 466 22.67 20.13 38.85
C PHE A 466 21.34 20.30 39.60
N SER A 467 21.40 20.39 40.93
CA SER A 467 20.23 20.57 41.78
C SER A 467 19.59 21.96 41.62
N ASN A 468 20.39 22.96 41.23
CA ASN A 468 19.99 24.36 41.11
C ASN A 468 19.64 24.80 39.68
N VAL A 469 19.73 23.89 38.69
CA VAL A 469 19.28 24.18 37.32
C VAL A 469 17.77 24.39 37.34
N LYS A 470 17.29 25.44 36.68
CA LYS A 470 15.87 25.71 36.49
C LYS A 470 15.46 25.23 35.11
N ASP A 471 14.31 24.56 35.03
CA ASP A 471 13.68 24.27 33.74
C ASP A 471 13.07 25.54 33.12
N ASN A 472 12.51 25.42 31.92
CA ASN A 472 11.91 26.55 31.21
C ASN A 472 10.67 27.14 31.92
N GLU A 473 10.11 26.44 32.91
CA GLU A 473 9.03 26.91 33.78
C GLU A 473 9.57 27.53 35.08
N GLY A 474 10.89 27.64 35.22
CA GLY A 474 11.57 28.19 36.40
C GLY A 474 11.65 27.22 37.59
N LYS A 475 11.24 25.96 37.42
CA LYS A 475 11.22 24.95 38.49
C LYS A 475 12.58 24.30 38.65
N THR A 476 13.01 24.22 39.89
CA THR A 476 14.27 23.58 40.29
C THR A 476 14.03 22.16 40.76
N PHE A 477 15.08 21.33 40.89
CA PHE A 477 14.97 19.98 41.45
C PHE A 477 14.28 19.96 42.83
N MET A 478 14.55 20.97 43.68
CA MET A 478 13.89 21.13 44.98
C MET A 478 12.37 21.31 44.88
N VAL A 479 11.88 22.00 43.84
CA VAL A 479 10.44 22.21 43.63
C VAL A 479 9.77 20.88 43.25
N TYR A 480 10.40 20.10 42.37
CA TYR A 480 9.90 18.79 41.99
C TYR A 480 9.92 17.80 43.16
N THR A 481 10.96 17.81 44.00
CA THR A 481 11.04 16.94 45.18
C THR A 481 10.05 17.37 46.27
N PHE A 482 9.82 18.66 46.46
CA PHE A 482 8.75 19.15 47.34
C PHE A 482 7.37 18.65 46.87
N ILE A 483 7.07 18.75 45.56
CA ILE A 483 5.82 18.21 44.98
C ILE A 483 5.74 16.69 45.17
N PHE A 484 6.83 15.96 44.96
CA PHE A 484 6.87 14.51 45.13
C PHE A 484 6.64 14.09 46.59
N CYS A 485 7.34 14.72 47.54
CA CYS A 485 7.14 14.50 48.96
C CYS A 485 5.73 14.87 49.39
N LEU A 486 5.16 15.98 48.89
CA LEU A 486 3.79 16.39 49.16
C LEU A 486 2.78 15.36 48.61
N MET A 487 3.01 14.79 47.42
CA MET A 487 2.15 13.73 46.86
C MET A 487 2.24 12.41 47.64
N LEU A 488 3.43 12.02 48.10
CA LEU A 488 3.58 10.85 48.99
C LEU A 488 2.86 11.08 50.33
N PHE A 489 3.01 12.28 50.90
CA PHE A 489 2.33 12.67 52.14
C PHE A 489 0.81 12.63 51.99
N ILE A 490 0.27 13.17 50.88
CA ILE A 490 -1.17 13.12 50.57
C ILE A 490 -1.63 11.67 50.31
N SER A 491 -0.84 10.84 49.64
CA SER A 491 -1.21 9.44 49.39
C SER A 491 -1.24 8.58 50.67
N CYS A 492 -0.39 8.90 51.66
CA CYS A 492 -0.44 8.26 52.97
C CYS A 492 -1.62 8.76 53.82
N TYR A 493 -2.04 10.02 53.65
CA TYR A 493 -3.13 10.62 54.43
C TYR A 493 -4.54 10.35 53.88
N VAL A 494 -4.68 9.91 52.62
CA VAL A 494 -5.99 9.58 51.99
C VAL A 494 -6.33 8.08 52.12
N LEU A 495 -5.43 7.27 52.69
CA LEU A 495 -5.64 5.85 52.99
C LEU A 495 -5.81 5.55 54.50
N GLU A 496 -5.83 6.58 55.35
CA GLU A 496 -6.38 6.55 56.72
C GLU A 496 -7.77 7.20 56.72
#